data_AF-A0A0C2G4Z2-F1
#
_entry.id   AF-A0A0C2G4Z2-F1
#
_cell.length_a   1.000
_cell.length_b   1.000
_cell.length_c   1.000
_cell.angle_alpha   90.00
_cell.angle_beta   90.00
_cell.angle_gamma   90.00
#
_symmetry.space_group_name_H-M   'P 1'
#
loop_
_entity.id
_entity.type
_entity.pdbx_description
1 polymer ?
#
loop_
_entity_poly.entity_id
_entity_poly.type
_entity_poly.pdbx_seq_one_letter_code
_entity_poly.pdbx_strand_id
1 'polypeptide(L)'
;MKAVQVEYSYPKLDGDGEGGLPEEWINLPSLALPDGAHNSDSDTIFFILPSRECSGEAIFGISCYRQIAAKDLVSKTDDVTRSTVQKSVCVLSRVPLFGALRAKLEVITRAYFAERDFAKVEVLSQMYTNLCEMFDSDVIDEQAASIG
;
A
#
# COMPACT_ATOMS: atom_id res chain seq x y z
N MET A 1 -6.65 7.15 20.30
CA MET A 1 -6.22 7.20 18.89
C MET A 1 -6.86 6.02 18.20
N LYS A 2 -7.50 6.19 17.03
CA LYS A 2 -7.91 5.05 16.21
C LYS A 2 -6.64 4.34 15.75
N ALA A 3 -6.56 3.03 15.89
CA ALA A 3 -5.47 2.24 15.33
C ALA A 3 -5.52 2.35 13.79
N VAL A 4 -4.36 2.29 13.13
CA VAL A 4 -4.32 2.20 11.66
C VAL A 4 -4.92 0.86 11.26
N GLN A 5 -5.82 0.88 10.27
CA GLN A 5 -6.56 -0.29 9.81
C GLN A 5 -6.52 -0.38 8.28
N VAL A 6 -6.69 -1.58 7.74
CA VAL A 6 -6.85 -1.78 6.28
C VAL A 6 -8.28 -1.43 5.90
N GLU A 7 -8.44 -0.41 5.07
CA GLU A 7 -9.76 0.03 4.58
C GLU A 7 -10.15 -0.63 3.26
N TYR A 8 -9.16 -1.02 2.45
CA TYR A 8 -9.36 -1.66 1.15
C TYR A 8 -8.13 -2.51 0.79
N SER A 9 -8.36 -3.64 0.12
CA SER A 9 -7.32 -4.48 -0.46
C SER A 9 -7.74 -5.05 -1.81
N TYR A 10 -6.78 -5.16 -2.73
CA TYR A 10 -6.98 -5.79 -4.03
C TYR A 10 -5.69 -6.53 -4.48
N PRO A 11 -5.77 -7.82 -4.84
CA PRO A 11 -6.87 -8.74 -4.57
C PRO A 11 -7.25 -8.73 -3.09
N LYS A 12 -8.51 -9.06 -2.80
CA LYS A 12 -9.01 -9.00 -1.43
C LYS A 12 -8.20 -9.95 -0.55
N LEU A 13 -7.72 -9.45 0.58
CA LEU A 13 -7.08 -10.29 1.60
C LEU A 13 -8.11 -11.27 2.19
N ASP A 14 -7.65 -12.49 2.45
CA ASP A 14 -8.48 -13.66 2.79
C ASP A 14 -8.28 -14.16 4.23
N GLY A 15 -7.67 -13.35 5.10
CA GLY A 15 -7.54 -13.65 6.52
C GLY A 15 -8.79 -13.33 7.33
N ASP A 16 -8.86 -13.87 8.55
CA ASP A 16 -10.01 -13.70 9.46
C ASP A 16 -9.96 -12.40 10.28
N GLY A 17 -8.87 -11.63 10.18
CA GLY A 17 -8.68 -10.37 10.90
C GLY A 17 -9.41 -9.17 10.29
N GLU A 18 -9.32 -8.03 10.97
CA GLU A 18 -9.88 -6.77 10.48
C GLU A 18 -9.30 -6.38 9.12
N GLY A 19 -10.17 -5.99 8.18
CA GLY A 19 -9.77 -5.71 6.80
C GLY A 19 -9.32 -6.93 5.99
N GLY A 20 -9.59 -8.15 6.49
CA GLY A 20 -9.15 -9.41 5.89
C GLY A 20 -7.70 -9.77 6.19
N LEU A 21 -7.09 -9.13 7.20
CA LEU A 21 -5.70 -9.37 7.54
C LEU A 21 -5.49 -10.81 8.07
N PRO A 22 -4.50 -11.55 7.55
CA PRO A 22 -4.06 -12.78 8.17
C PRO A 22 -3.23 -12.50 9.43
N GLU A 23 -3.19 -13.45 10.36
CA GLU A 23 -2.54 -13.30 11.67
C GLU A 23 -1.05 -12.92 11.52
N GLU A 24 -0.37 -13.52 10.55
CA GLU A 24 1.05 -13.30 10.28
C GLU A 24 1.34 -11.86 9.83
N TRP A 25 0.34 -11.16 9.28
CA TRP A 25 0.45 -9.79 8.79
C TRP A 25 -0.31 -8.78 9.67
N ILE A 26 -0.59 -9.11 10.93
CA ILE A 26 -1.31 -8.21 11.86
C ILE A 26 -0.65 -6.83 12.00
N ASN A 27 0.66 -6.73 11.82
CA ASN A 27 1.43 -5.49 11.89
C ASN A 27 1.53 -4.74 10.54
N LEU A 28 0.95 -5.27 9.45
CA LEU A 28 0.97 -4.60 8.13
C LEU A 28 0.51 -3.14 8.21
N PRO A 29 -0.60 -2.78 8.90
CA PRO A 29 -1.05 -1.39 8.96
C PRO A 29 -0.03 -0.44 9.60
N SER A 30 0.61 -0.84 10.70
CA SER A 30 1.59 -0.01 11.40
C SER A 30 2.93 0.07 10.66
N LEU A 31 3.31 -0.98 9.92
CA LEU A 31 4.46 -0.95 9.01
C LEU A 31 4.23 -0.03 7.81
N ALA A 32 3.03 -0.04 7.24
CA ALA A 32 2.68 0.79 6.08
C ALA A 32 2.38 2.26 6.44
N LEU A 33 2.03 2.53 7.69
CA LEU A 33 1.79 3.88 8.20
C LEU A 33 2.25 3.98 9.67
N PRO A 34 3.53 4.29 9.91
CA PRO A 34 4.08 4.40 11.26
C PRO A 34 3.64 5.70 11.94
N ASP A 35 3.54 5.68 13.26
CA ASP A 35 3.08 6.82 14.07
C ASP A 35 3.90 8.12 13.86
N GLY A 36 5.18 7.99 13.48
CA GLY A 36 6.09 9.11 13.20
C GLY A 36 5.77 9.91 11.93
N ALA A 37 4.82 9.43 11.11
CA ALA A 37 4.47 10.00 9.82
C ALA A 37 3.77 11.38 9.91
N HIS A 38 3.59 11.94 11.11
CA HIS A 38 3.02 13.27 11.35
C HIS A 38 3.96 14.43 10.98
N ASN A 39 5.27 14.18 10.87
CA ASN A 39 6.29 15.21 10.60
C ASN A 39 6.59 15.42 9.09
N SER A 40 5.86 14.76 8.20
CA SER A 40 6.07 14.84 6.76
C SER A 40 4.75 14.75 6.01
N ASP A 41 4.63 15.51 4.92
CA ASP A 41 3.43 15.52 4.07
C ASP A 41 3.26 14.19 3.32
N SER A 42 4.38 13.52 3.03
CA SER A 42 4.44 12.21 2.39
C SER A 42 5.80 11.57 2.56
N ASP A 43 5.85 10.24 2.61
CA ASP A 43 7.09 9.48 2.52
C ASP A 43 6.83 8.06 1.98
N THR A 44 7.89 7.36 1.58
CA THR A 44 7.87 5.98 1.09
C THR A 44 8.60 5.06 2.06
N ILE A 45 7.94 3.98 2.47
CA ILE A 45 8.46 3.01 3.44
C ILE A 45 8.60 1.65 2.76
N PHE A 46 9.69 0.95 3.10
CA PHE A 46 9.96 -0.41 2.66
C PHE A 46 10.01 -1.33 3.87
N PHE A 47 9.39 -2.50 3.77
CA PHE A 47 9.36 -3.48 4.85
C PHE A 47 9.26 -4.90 4.28
N ILE A 48 9.40 -5.89 5.16
CA ILE A 48 9.33 -7.30 4.80
C ILE A 48 8.29 -7.97 5.71
N LEU A 49 7.51 -8.88 5.12
CA LEU A 49 6.56 -9.75 5.80
C LEU A 49 6.92 -11.22 5.54
N PRO A 50 6.52 -12.15 6.43
CA PRO A 50 6.63 -13.58 6.14
C PRO A 50 5.70 -13.97 4.98
N SER A 51 6.14 -14.86 4.10
CA SER A 51 5.26 -15.48 3.11
C SER A 51 4.26 -16.43 3.77
N ARG A 52 3.01 -16.39 3.28
CA ARG A 52 1.93 -17.28 3.71
C ARG A 52 1.85 -18.57 2.91
N GLU A 53 2.45 -18.57 1.72
CA GLU A 53 2.37 -19.69 0.77
C GLU A 53 3.59 -20.60 0.89
N CYS A 54 4.77 -20.01 1.14
CA CYS A 54 6.04 -20.73 1.20
C CYS A 54 6.80 -20.35 2.48
N SER A 55 6.92 -21.32 3.39
CA SER A 55 7.63 -21.11 4.66
C SER A 55 9.10 -20.76 4.42
N GLY A 56 9.58 -19.70 5.06
CA GLY A 56 10.96 -19.22 4.92
C GLY A 56 11.17 -18.18 3.80
N GLU A 57 10.15 -17.91 2.98
CA GLU A 57 10.20 -16.84 1.99
C GLU A 57 9.70 -15.50 2.54
N ALA A 58 10.15 -14.42 1.88
CA ALA A 58 9.84 -13.05 2.23
C ALA A 58 8.87 -12.43 1.23
N ILE A 59 7.93 -11.64 1.75
CA ILE A 59 7.08 -10.74 0.97
C ILE A 59 7.60 -9.33 1.16
N PHE A 60 7.88 -8.66 0.05
CA PHE A 60 8.45 -7.32 0.00
C PHE A 60 7.31 -6.30 -0.04
N GLY A 61 7.20 -5.50 1.00
CA GLY A 61 6.24 -4.41 1.12
C GLY A 61 6.86 -3.07 0.75
N ILE A 62 6.16 -2.31 -0.08
CA ILE A 62 6.42 -0.89 -0.29
C ILE A 62 5.12 -0.13 -0.03
N SER A 63 5.21 0.98 0.70
CA SER A 63 4.05 1.83 0.97
C SER A 63 4.41 3.29 0.79
N CYS A 64 3.45 4.10 0.36
CA CYS A 64 3.59 5.55 0.29
C CYS A 64 2.40 6.18 0.99
N TYR A 65 2.68 6.94 2.05
CA TYR A 65 1.65 7.67 2.77
C TYR A 65 1.60 9.12 2.34
N ARG A 66 0.42 9.72 2.52
CA ARG A 66 0.22 11.16 2.41
C ARG A 66 -0.76 11.64 3.48
N GLN A 67 -0.69 12.94 3.76
CA GLN A 67 -1.70 13.63 4.58
C GLN A 67 -2.51 14.61 3.71
N ILE A 68 -3.78 14.77 4.06
CA ILE A 68 -4.67 15.79 3.47
C ILE A 68 -5.48 16.47 4.57
N ALA A 69 -5.68 17.78 4.47
CA ALA A 69 -6.50 18.49 5.44
C ALA A 69 -7.97 18.07 5.29
N ALA A 70 -8.67 17.87 6.41
CA ALA A 70 -10.07 17.46 6.44
C ALA A 70 -11.00 18.41 5.65
N LYS A 71 -10.64 19.69 5.59
CA LYS A 71 -11.37 20.72 4.84
C LYS A 71 -11.32 20.52 3.32
N ASP A 72 -10.29 19.83 2.82
CA ASP A 72 -10.04 19.65 1.39
C ASP A 72 -10.69 18.35 0.86
N LEU A 73 -11.31 17.55 1.73
CA LEU A 73 -12.04 16.34 1.36
C LEU A 73 -13.41 16.66 0.78
N VAL A 74 -13.78 15.95 -0.29
CA VAL A 74 -15.11 16.04 -0.94
C VAL A 74 -16.16 15.34 -0.09
N SER A 75 -15.84 14.16 0.42
CA SER A 75 -16.68 13.42 1.37
C SER A 75 -16.07 13.53 2.77
N LYS A 76 -16.81 14.17 3.69
CA LYS A 76 -16.44 14.22 5.11
C LYS A 76 -17.25 13.15 5.82
N THR A 77 -16.59 12.08 6.25
CA THR A 77 -17.18 11.19 7.23
C THR A 77 -17.20 11.89 8.59
N ASP A 78 -18.27 11.70 9.37
CA ASP A 78 -18.55 12.41 10.63
C ASP A 78 -17.47 12.19 11.73
N ASP A 79 -16.54 11.27 11.50
CA ASP A 79 -15.48 10.86 12.42
C ASP A 79 -14.19 11.69 12.32
N VAL A 80 -14.14 12.73 11.48
CA VAL A 80 -12.93 13.54 11.30
C VAL A 80 -12.82 14.59 12.43
N THR A 81 -12.43 14.11 13.61
CA THR A 81 -12.08 14.95 14.78
C THR A 81 -10.67 15.54 14.68
N ARG A 82 -9.89 15.17 13.65
CA ARG A 82 -8.55 15.70 13.35
C ARG A 82 -8.59 16.68 12.17
N SER A 83 -7.76 17.70 12.21
CA SER A 83 -7.60 18.66 11.10
C SER A 83 -7.03 18.01 9.83
N THR A 84 -6.41 16.84 9.93
CA THR A 84 -5.82 16.09 8.83
C THR A 84 -6.25 14.62 8.85
N VAL A 85 -6.39 14.05 7.65
CA VAL A 85 -6.55 12.62 7.39
C VAL A 85 -5.24 12.11 6.80
N GLN A 86 -4.77 10.97 7.32
CA GLN A 86 -3.55 10.33 6.88
C GLN A 86 -3.86 8.91 6.39
N LYS A 87 -3.40 8.57 5.19
CA LYS A 87 -3.59 7.25 4.59
C LYS A 87 -2.34 6.82 3.83
N SER A 88 -2.19 5.52 3.65
CA SER A 88 -1.09 4.90 2.92
C SER A 88 -1.63 3.98 1.84
N VAL A 89 -0.99 3.98 0.67
CA VAL A 89 -1.18 2.96 -0.37
C VAL A 89 0.00 2.01 -0.28
N CYS A 90 -0.28 0.71 -0.19
CA CYS A 90 0.73 -0.32 0.00
C CYS A 90 0.64 -1.38 -1.11
N VAL A 91 1.80 -1.83 -1.58
CA VAL A 91 1.97 -2.94 -2.52
C VAL A 91 2.81 -4.01 -1.82
N LEU A 92 2.35 -5.25 -1.94
CA LEU A 92 3.07 -6.46 -1.52
C LEU A 92 3.52 -7.22 -2.76
N SER A 93 4.76 -7.70 -2.77
CA SER A 93 5.37 -8.41 -3.91
C SER A 93 6.18 -9.60 -3.43
N ARG A 94 6.22 -10.67 -4.23
CA ARG A 94 7.12 -11.82 -4.01
C ARG A 94 8.57 -11.53 -4.45
N VAL A 95 8.79 -10.49 -5.24
CA VAL A 95 10.11 -10.05 -5.72
C VAL A 95 10.43 -8.61 -5.32
N PRO A 96 11.70 -8.25 -5.02
CA PRO A 96 12.07 -6.97 -4.44
C PRO A 96 12.12 -5.82 -5.46
N LEU A 97 10.96 -5.38 -5.95
CA LEU A 97 10.81 -4.37 -7.01
C LEU A 97 10.92 -2.92 -6.51
N PHE A 98 11.62 -2.64 -5.42
CA PHE A 98 11.58 -1.35 -4.72
C PHE A 98 11.90 -0.13 -5.60
N GLY A 99 12.94 -0.23 -6.44
CA GLY A 99 13.32 0.86 -7.34
C GLY A 99 12.25 1.15 -8.39
N ALA A 100 11.70 0.10 -9.00
CA ALA A 100 10.71 0.22 -10.06
C ALA A 100 9.33 0.65 -9.53
N LEU A 101 8.97 0.21 -8.32
CA LEU A 101 7.70 0.53 -7.68
C LEU A 101 7.68 1.91 -7.03
N ARG A 102 8.80 2.41 -6.49
CA ARG A 102 8.83 3.66 -5.72
C ARG A 102 8.20 4.84 -6.47
N ALA A 103 8.75 5.19 -7.64
CA ALA A 103 8.28 6.35 -8.39
C ALA A 103 6.82 6.20 -8.84
N LYS A 104 6.41 4.98 -9.20
CA LYS A 104 5.04 4.69 -9.62
C LYS A 104 4.05 4.80 -8.46
N LEU A 105 4.40 4.21 -7.32
CA LEU A 105 3.59 4.27 -6.12
C LEU A 105 3.41 5.72 -5.66
N GLU A 106 4.47 6.54 -5.66
CA GLU A 106 4.38 7.97 -5.30
C GLU A 106 3.40 8.75 -6.19
N VAL A 107 3.41 8.46 -7.51
CA VAL A 107 2.49 9.05 -8.50
C VAL A 107 1.05 8.59 -8.25
N ILE A 108 0.85 7.29 -8.02
CA ILE A 108 -0.49 6.73 -7.86
C ILE A 108 -1.10 7.15 -6.52
N THR A 109 -0.34 7.14 -5.44
CA THR A 109 -0.78 7.68 -4.15
C THR A 109 -1.16 9.16 -4.28
N ARG A 110 -0.41 9.94 -5.07
CA ARG A 110 -0.78 11.34 -5.33
C ARG A 110 -2.10 11.44 -6.11
N ALA A 111 -2.31 10.62 -7.13
CA ALA A 111 -3.55 10.59 -7.90
C ALA A 111 -4.75 10.21 -7.02
N TYR A 112 -4.59 9.17 -6.19
CA TYR A 112 -5.61 8.75 -5.23
C TYR A 112 -6.00 9.85 -4.25
N PHE A 113 -5.02 10.58 -3.70
CA PHE A 113 -5.30 11.73 -2.83
C PHE A 113 -5.91 12.92 -3.58
N ALA A 114 -5.60 13.08 -4.87
CA ALA A 114 -6.16 14.15 -5.70
C ALA A 114 -7.65 13.97 -5.97
N GLU A 115 -8.17 12.74 -5.94
CA GLU A 115 -9.62 12.46 -6.00
C GLU A 115 -10.39 13.06 -4.83
N ARG A 116 -9.72 13.29 -3.68
CA ARG A 116 -10.28 13.86 -2.43
C ARG A 116 -11.51 13.10 -1.90
N ASP A 117 -11.74 11.91 -2.41
CA ASP A 117 -12.81 10.99 -2.05
C ASP A 117 -12.21 9.59 -1.98
N PHE A 118 -11.95 9.13 -0.76
CA PHE A 118 -11.30 7.84 -0.51
C PHE A 118 -12.25 6.64 -0.65
N ALA A 119 -13.52 6.86 -0.98
CA ALA A 119 -14.41 5.77 -1.40
C ALA A 119 -14.10 5.28 -2.83
N LYS A 120 -13.42 6.10 -3.65
CA LYS A 120 -13.04 5.78 -5.03
C LYS A 120 -11.81 4.87 -5.09
N VAL A 121 -12.00 3.62 -4.73
CA VAL A 121 -10.93 2.60 -4.67
C VAL A 121 -10.60 1.99 -6.03
N GLU A 122 -11.33 2.34 -7.09
CA GLU A 122 -11.13 1.79 -8.45
C GLU A 122 -9.74 2.12 -9.02
N VAL A 123 -9.16 3.27 -8.64
CA VAL A 123 -7.79 3.62 -9.06
C VAL A 123 -6.75 2.63 -8.50
N LEU A 124 -7.04 2.00 -7.35
CA LEU A 124 -6.15 1.05 -6.70
C LEU A 124 -6.18 -0.32 -7.40
N SER A 125 -7.34 -0.79 -7.86
CA SER A 125 -7.43 -2.05 -8.62
C SER A 125 -6.87 -1.90 -10.04
N GLN A 126 -7.06 -0.75 -10.68
CA GLN A 126 -6.39 -0.43 -11.96
C GLN A 126 -4.87 -0.39 -11.80
N MET A 127 -4.38 0.21 -10.71
CA MET A 127 -2.96 0.18 -10.37
C MET A 127 -2.44 -1.25 -10.26
N TYR A 128 -3.14 -2.13 -9.54
CA TYR A 128 -2.71 -3.52 -9.42
C TYR A 128 -2.57 -4.19 -10.78
N THR A 129 -3.58 -4.05 -11.64
CA THR A 129 -3.58 -4.63 -13.00
C THR A 129 -2.39 -4.13 -13.80
N ASN A 130 -2.17 -2.81 -13.81
CA ASN A 130 -1.04 -2.20 -14.51
C ASN A 130 0.31 -2.69 -13.95
N LEU A 131 0.44 -2.85 -12.63
CA LEU A 131 1.67 -3.36 -12.03
C LEU A 131 1.91 -4.82 -12.41
N CYS A 132 0.88 -5.66 -12.40
CA CYS A 132 0.99 -7.06 -12.82
C CYS A 132 1.41 -7.17 -14.29
N GLU A 133 0.82 -6.39 -15.20
CA GLU A 133 1.21 -6.37 -16.61
C GLU A 133 2.65 -5.90 -16.83
N MET A 134 3.11 -4.97 -15.99
CA MET A 134 4.47 -4.43 -16.07
C MET A 134 5.56 -5.35 -15.51
N PHE A 135 5.21 -6.19 -14.53
CA PHE A 135 6.15 -7.02 -13.79
C PHE A 135 5.80 -8.50 -13.89
N ASP A 136 5.15 -8.90 -14.99
CA ASP A 136 4.72 -10.26 -15.20
C ASP A 136 5.92 -11.22 -15.17
N SER A 137 5.77 -12.30 -14.40
CA SER A 137 6.84 -13.19 -13.97
C SER A 137 7.59 -13.84 -15.14
N ASP A 138 6.90 -14.08 -16.26
CA ASP A 138 7.49 -14.65 -17.48
C ASP A 138 8.56 -13.73 -18.11
N VAL A 139 8.56 -12.42 -17.79
CA VAL A 139 9.53 -11.44 -18.30
C VAL A 139 10.72 -11.27 -17.36
N ILE A 140 10.56 -11.59 -16.07
CA ILE A 140 11.61 -11.36 -15.05
C ILE A 140 12.64 -12.50 -15.06
N ASP A 141 12.24 -13.73 -15.36
CA ASP A 141 13.17 -14.87 -15.47
C ASP A 141 14.16 -14.70 -16.65
N GLU A 142 13.77 -14.08 -17.75
CA GLU A 142 14.68 -13.80 -18.87
C GLU A 142 15.77 -12.77 -18.53
N GLN A 143 15.47 -11.80 -17.66
CA GLN A 143 16.45 -10.79 -17.24
C GLN A 143 17.38 -11.29 -16.13
N ALA A 144 16.91 -12.20 -15.26
CA ALA A 144 17.76 -12.87 -14.27
C ALA A 144 18.71 -13.90 -14.93
N ALA A 145 18.26 -14.58 -16.00
CA ALA A 145 19.05 -15.55 -16.74
C ALA A 145 20.15 -14.92 -17.63
N SER A 146 20.08 -13.61 -17.92
CA SER A 146 21.07 -12.90 -18.75
C SER A 146 22.28 -12.36 -17.96
N ILE A 147 22.35 -12.59 -16.65
CA ILE A 147 23.46 -12.18 -15.78
C ILE A 147 24.27 -13.37 -15.22
N GLY A 148 24.03 -14.58 -15.76
CA GLY A 148 24.77 -15.80 -15.45
C GLY A 148 25.90 -16.08 -16.42
#